data_AF-L8WBF5-F1
#
_entry.id   AF-L8WBF5-F1
#
_cell.length_a   1.000
_cell.length_b   1.000
_cell.length_c   1.000
_cell.angle_alpha   90.00
_cell.angle_beta   90.00
_cell.angle_gamma   90.00
#
_symmetry.space_group_name_H-M   'P 1'
#
loop_
_entity.id
_entity.type
_entity.pdbx_description
1 polymer ?
#
loop_
_entity_poly.entity_id
_entity_poly.type
_entity_poly.pdbx_seq_one_letter_code
_entity_poly.pdbx_strand_id
1 'polypeptide(L)'
;MHLMDSNLCLNDNLYELSEYKSIDPQRGMCFLPRRALSVSDCEIMRVYKVYGSTIEPIGFVVPRKSDQFQSDIFPPAPSNCTAKLGRFGHRNR
;
A
#
# COMPACT_ATOMS: atom_id res chain seq x y z
N MET A 1 8.90 11.89 1.35
CA MET A 1 7.61 11.23 1.67
C MET A 1 7.88 10.31 2.85
N HIS A 2 7.33 10.59 4.03
CA HIS A 2 7.59 9.78 5.22
C HIS A 2 6.62 8.60 5.26
N LEU A 3 7.17 7.40 5.26
CA LEU A 3 6.43 6.17 5.51
C LEU A 3 6.46 5.87 7.01
N MET A 4 5.35 5.38 7.55
CA MET A 4 5.27 4.89 8.92
C MET A 4 5.04 3.38 8.88
N ASP A 5 5.77 2.64 9.72
CA ASP A 5 5.59 1.19 9.80
C ASP A 5 4.33 0.85 10.62
N SER A 6 3.29 0.37 9.94
CA SER A 6 2.06 -0.07 10.60
C SER A 6 2.19 -1.41 11.33
N ASN A 7 3.23 -2.21 11.04
CA ASN A 7 3.41 -3.52 11.66
C ASN A 7 3.99 -3.44 13.08
N LEU A 8 4.44 -2.26 13.52
CA LEU A 8 4.84 -2.01 14.91
C LEU A 8 3.70 -1.45 15.79
N CYS A 9 2.49 -1.23 15.25
CA CYS A 9 1.34 -0.67 15.98
C CYS A 9 0.73 -1.61 17.05
N LEU A 10 1.41 -2.70 17.41
CA LEU A 10 1.06 -3.51 18.59
C LEU A 10 1.16 -2.69 19.90
N ASN A 11 1.89 -1.58 19.86
CA ASN A 11 1.85 -0.50 20.83
C ASN A 11 1.63 0.80 20.03
N ASP A 12 0.91 1.80 20.55
CA ASP A 12 0.58 3.09 19.89
C ASP A 12 1.82 3.99 19.59
N ASN A 13 2.91 3.39 19.09
CA ASN A 13 4.19 4.00 18.80
C ASN A 13 4.35 4.11 17.29
N LEU A 14 4.74 5.31 16.83
CA LEU A 14 5.04 5.59 15.43
C LEU A 14 6.54 5.49 15.21
N TYR A 15 6.94 4.71 14.21
CA TYR A 15 8.34 4.56 13.80
C TYR A 15 8.53 5.12 12.40
N GLU A 16 9.53 5.98 12.24
CA GLU A 16 9.89 6.56 10.96
C GLU A 16 10.63 5.54 10.09
N LEU A 17 10.22 5.42 8.82
CA LEU A 17 10.88 4.59 7.82
C LEU A 17 11.80 5.42 6.92
N SER A 18 12.49 4.72 6.02
CA SER A 18 13.37 5.34 5.01
C SER A 18 12.64 6.38 4.17
N GLU A 19 13.22 7.58 4.10
CA GLU A 19 12.70 8.69 3.31
C GLU A 19 13.14 8.60 1.84
N TYR A 20 12.19 8.70 0.91
CA TYR A 20 12.49 8.97 -0.49
C TYR A 20 12.59 10.49 -0.72
N LYS A 21 13.75 10.93 -1.25
CA LYS A 21 14.05 12.31 -1.65
C LYS A 21 14.26 12.40 -3.15
N SER A 22 13.74 13.46 -3.77
CA SER A 22 13.93 13.75 -5.18
C SER A 22 14.14 15.25 -5.38
N ILE A 23 15.01 15.61 -6.32
CA ILE A 23 15.38 17.00 -6.63
C ILE A 23 14.28 17.67 -7.45
N ASP A 24 13.57 16.88 -8.27
CA ASP A 24 12.55 17.39 -9.18
C ASP A 24 11.24 17.72 -8.44
N PRO A 25 10.67 18.91 -8.67
CA PRO A 25 9.45 19.34 -8.01
C PRO A 25 8.27 18.43 -8.38
N GLN A 26 7.59 17.90 -7.36
CA GLN A 26 6.39 17.09 -7.54
C GLN A 26 5.21 17.96 -7.97
N ARG A 27 4.56 17.61 -9.09
CA ARG A 27 3.29 18.22 -9.52
C ARG A 27 2.07 17.48 -8.96
N GLY A 28 2.23 16.18 -8.73
CA GLY A 28 1.20 15.32 -8.16
C GLY A 28 1.74 13.93 -7.92
N MET A 29 0.97 13.13 -7.19
CA MET A 29 1.27 11.73 -6.93
C MET A 29 -0.01 10.92 -6.81
N CYS A 30 0.04 9.64 -7.18
CA CYS A 30 -1.03 8.69 -6.87
C CYS A 30 -0.46 7.34 -6.42
N PHE A 31 -1.20 6.67 -5.56
CA PHE A 31 -0.84 5.35 -5.05
C PHE A 31 -1.43 4.26 -5.94
N LEU A 32 -0.61 3.25 -6.25
CA LEU A 32 -1.09 2.03 -6.89
C LEU A 32 -1.94 1.24 -5.87
N PRO A 33 -3.13 0.74 -6.24
CA PRO A 33 -3.92 -0.08 -5.35
C PRO A 33 -3.16 -1.36 -4.99
N ARG A 34 -3.31 -1.79 -3.74
CA ARG A 34 -2.59 -2.92 -3.15
C ARG A 34 -2.67 -4.23 -3.94
N ARG A 35 -3.79 -4.48 -4.61
CA ARG A 35 -4.01 -5.67 -5.46
C ARG A 35 -3.15 -5.70 -6.72
N ALA A 36 -2.53 -4.58 -7.09
CA ALA A 36 -1.68 -4.46 -8.27
C ALA A 36 -0.19 -4.36 -7.93
N LEU A 37 0.19 -4.48 -6.65
CA LEU A 37 1.58 -4.49 -6.22
C LEU A 37 2.26 -5.83 -6.51
N SER A 38 3.58 -5.81 -6.65
CA SER A 38 4.37 -7.02 -6.84
C SER A 38 4.58 -7.77 -5.52
N VAL A 39 3.86 -8.87 -5.35
CA VAL A 39 3.93 -9.71 -4.14
C VAL A 39 5.24 -10.50 -4.07
N SER A 40 5.78 -10.93 -5.21
CA SER A 40 7.06 -11.64 -5.28
C SER A 40 8.22 -10.77 -4.80
N ASP A 41 8.18 -9.48 -5.13
CA ASP A 41 9.25 -8.54 -4.79
C ASP A 41 9.07 -7.94 -3.39
N CYS A 42 8.08 -8.42 -2.61
CA CYS A 42 7.72 -7.84 -1.31
C CYS A 42 7.45 -6.32 -1.38
N GLU A 43 6.82 -5.87 -2.48
CA GLU A 43 6.44 -4.47 -2.68
C GLU A 43 5.17 -4.15 -1.89
N ILE A 44 5.29 -3.24 -0.92
CA ILE A 44 4.19 -2.86 -0.03
C ILE A 44 3.47 -1.59 -0.49
N MET A 45 4.11 -0.79 -1.34
CA MET A 45 3.54 0.43 -1.89
C MET A 45 4.25 0.82 -3.18
N ARG A 46 3.49 1.31 -4.17
CA ARG A 46 4.03 1.97 -5.36
C ARG A 46 3.34 3.31 -5.54
N VAL A 47 4.13 4.34 -5.80
CA VAL A 47 3.66 5.69 -6.06
C VAL A 47 4.04 6.10 -7.46
N TYR A 48 3.12 6.67 -8.21
CA TYR A 48 3.45 7.35 -9.46
C TYR A 48 3.59 8.84 -9.17
N LYS A 49 4.82 9.33 -9.18
CA LYS A 49 5.15 10.74 -9.05
C LYS A 49 5.11 11.39 -10.43
N VAL A 50 4.38 12.50 -10.54
CA VAL A 50 4.39 13.33 -11.75
C VAL A 50 5.35 14.50 -11.52
N TYR A 51 6.33 14.65 -12.41
CA TYR A 51 7.21 15.81 -12.45
C TYR A 51 7.41 16.24 -13.91
N GLY A 52 7.48 17.55 -14.17
CA GLY A 52 7.57 18.06 -15.55
C GLY A 52 6.48 17.49 -16.46
N SER A 53 6.90 16.76 -17.49
CA SER A 53 6.05 16.03 -18.45
C SER A 53 6.20 14.50 -18.36
N THR A 54 6.73 13.98 -17.25
CA THR A 54 7.01 12.56 -17.05
C THR A 54 6.34 12.02 -15.79
N ILE A 55 6.22 10.69 -15.73
CA ILE A 55 5.68 9.95 -14.58
C ILE A 55 6.75 8.96 -14.13
N GLU A 56 7.18 9.07 -12.88
CA GLU A 56 8.18 8.20 -12.25
C GLU A 56 7.50 7.25 -11.26
N PRO A 57 7.60 5.92 -11.47
CA PRO A 57 7.18 4.94 -10.48
C PRO A 57 8.23 4.83 -9.36
N ILE A 58 7.78 4.99 -8.12
CA ILE A 58 8.58 4.84 -6.90
C ILE A 58 8.02 3.64 -6.13
N GLY A 59 8.78 2.55 -6.09
CA GLY A 59 8.43 1.34 -5.36
C GLY A 59 9.03 1.32 -3.96
N PHE A 60 8.25 0.89 -2.98
CA PHE A 60 8.67 0.65 -1.61
C PHE A 60 8.61 -0.83 -1.32
N VAL A 61 9.78 -1.41 -1.05
CA VAL A 61 10.00 -2.85 -0.92
C VAL A 61 10.55 -3.15 0.47
N VAL A 62 9.98 -4.16 1.11
CA VAL A 62 10.52 -4.68 2.37
C VAL A 62 11.65 -5.67 2.05
N PRO A 63 12.89 -5.44 2.52
CA PRO A 63 14.00 -6.33 2.23
C PRO A 63 13.83 -7.68 2.95
N ARG A 64 13.38 -8.70 2.21
CA ARG A 64 13.20 -10.08 2.69
C ARG A 64 14.16 -11.02 1.95
N LYS A 65 14.52 -12.14 2.59
CA LYS A 65 15.47 -13.14 2.04
C LYS A 65 14.78 -14.28 1.27
N SER A 66 13.45 -14.36 1.28
CA SER A 66 12.68 -15.50 0.78
C SER A 66 11.73 -15.05 -0.32
N ASP A 67 11.69 -15.80 -1.43
CA ASP A 67 10.75 -15.61 -2.55
C ASP A 67 9.35 -16.18 -2.24
N GLN A 68 9.15 -16.72 -1.03
CA GLN A 68 7.84 -17.21 -0.59
C GLN A 68 6.92 -16.05 -0.22
N PHE A 69 5.61 -16.29 -0.35
CA PHE A 69 4.59 -15.34 0.06
C PHE A 69 4.71 -14.99 1.56
N GLN A 70 4.76 -13.68 1.85
CA GLN A 70 4.91 -13.13 3.20
C GLN A 70 3.54 -12.62 3.71
N SER A 71 2.81 -13.45 4.44
CA SER A 71 1.44 -13.12 4.89
C SER A 71 1.38 -11.97 5.91
N ASP A 72 2.47 -11.71 6.63
CA ASP A 72 2.56 -10.68 7.67
C ASP A 72 2.56 -9.26 7.09
N ILE A 73 3.20 -9.05 5.93
CA ILE A 73 3.22 -7.73 5.25
C ILE A 73 2.02 -7.55 4.30
N PHE A 74 1.25 -8.61 4.05
CA PHE A 74 0.07 -8.59 3.19
C PHE A 74 -1.23 -8.98 3.95
N PRO A 75 -1.69 -8.21 4.98
CA PRO A 75 -3.04 -8.38 5.53
C PRO A 75 -4.18 -8.31 4.49
N PRO A 76 -5.40 -8.77 4.84
CA PRO A 76 -6.58 -8.69 3.97
C PRO A 76 -6.81 -7.27 3.44
N ALA A 77 -6.93 -7.14 2.12
CA ALA A 77 -7.13 -5.87 1.44
C ALA A 77 -8.53 -5.78 0.81
N PRO A 78 -9.08 -4.56 0.63
CA PRO A 78 -10.34 -4.38 -0.08
C PRO A 78 -10.33 -5.02 -1.47
N SER A 79 -11.35 -5.84 -1.72
CA SER A 79 -11.59 -6.47 -3.01
C SER A 79 -12.18 -5.48 -4.02
N ASN A 80 -12.38 -5.93 -5.25
CA ASN A 80 -13.09 -5.17 -6.28
C ASN A 80 -14.62 -5.22 -6.14
N CYS A 81 -15.15 -6.00 -5.18
CA CYS A 81 -16.58 -6.05 -4.93
C CYS A 81 -16.97 -5.00 -3.89
N THR A 82 -18.03 -4.26 -4.18
CA THR A 82 -18.62 -3.34 -3.21
C THR A 82 -19.14 -4.14 -2.02
N ALA A 83 -18.92 -3.64 -0.81
CA ALA A 83 -19.52 -4.23 0.38
C ALA A 83 -21.04 -4.25 0.19
N LYS A 84 -21.62 -5.44 0.08
CA LYS A 84 -23.08 -5.57 0.06
C LYS A 84 -23.57 -5.26 1.46
N LEU A 85 -24.19 -4.08 1.62
CA LEU A 85 -24.98 -3.79 2.82
C LEU A 85 -26.06 -4.86 2.90
N GLY A 86 -26.01 -5.69 3.94
CA GLY A 86 -27.03 -6.70 4.18
C GLY A 86 -28.39 -6.01 4.19
N ARG A 87 -29.22 -6.24 3.16
CA ARG A 87 -30.65 -5.96 3.26
C ARG A 87 -31.17 -6.91 4.32
N PHE A 88 -31.29 -6.42 5.55
CA PHE A 88 -31.88 -7.10 6.68
C PHE A 88 -33.25 -7.61 6.23
N GLY A 89 -33.35 -8.92 6.03
CA GLY A 89 -34.53 -9.55 5.50
C GLY A 89 -35.66 -9.46 6.51
N HIS A 90 -36.61 -8.57 6.28
CA HIS A 90 -37.95 -8.75 6.82
C HIS A 90 -38.66 -9.82 5.98
N ARG A 91 -38.46 -11.09 6.35
CA ARG A 91 -39.35 -12.18 5.96
C ARG A 91 -39.70 -13.00 7.19
N ASN A 92 -40.55 -12.42 8.02
CA ASN A 92 -41.53 -13.19 8.77
C ASN A 92 -42.66 -13.51 7.78
N ARG A 93 -42.75 -14.76 7.35
CA ARG A 93 -43.98 -15.47 6.98
C ARG A 93 -43.68 -16.95 6.83
#